data_AF-A0A6B1GTS4-F1
#
_entry.id   AF-A0A6B1GTS4-F1
#
_cell.length_a   1.000
_cell.length_b   1.000
_cell.length_c   1.000
_cell.angle_alpha   90.00
_cell.angle_beta   90.00
_cell.angle_gamma   90.00
#
_symmetry.space_group_name_H-M   'P 1'
#
loop_
_entity.id
_entity.type
_entity.pdbx_description
1 polymer ?
#
loop_
_entity_poly.entity_id
_entity_poly.type
_entity_poly.pdbx_seq_one_letter_code
_entity_poly.pdbx_strand_id
1 'polypeptide(L)'
;MGAGCSDSHQFDAQAAAEAGANLAIAAMAKTPLVHNLGFLSGGRTGSLEMLTLCDELIGWTSKMAHGLAVDADTLAVEVVERSAPTNEFLTDPHTQDRFLTENWYPNLCERSDADAWLEAGAQDMQQRIRQRMAELLG
;
A
#
# COMPACT_ATOMS: atom_id res chain seq x y z
N MET A 1 -3.09 -8.90 17.81
CA MET A 1 -3.87 -7.65 17.81
C MET A 1 -4.91 -7.79 16.73
N GLY A 2 -6.17 -7.41 16.99
CA GLY A 2 -7.15 -7.29 15.92
C GLY A 2 -6.84 -6.06 15.06
N ALA A 3 -6.67 -6.24 13.75
CA ALA A 3 -6.50 -5.16 12.79
C ALA A 3 -7.06 -5.59 11.42
N GLY A 4 -7.13 -4.66 10.47
CA GLY A 4 -7.82 -4.86 9.20
C GLY A 4 -9.34 -4.98 9.37
N CYS A 5 -9.88 -4.44 10.46
CA CYS A 5 -11.31 -4.48 10.78
C CYS A 5 -11.89 -3.08 11.03
N SER A 6 -13.21 -2.98 10.96
CA SER A 6 -13.95 -1.73 11.19
C SER A 6 -15.29 -1.97 11.89
N ASP A 7 -15.77 -0.94 12.59
CA ASP A 7 -17.13 -0.89 13.13
C ASP A 7 -18.18 -0.49 12.07
N SER A 8 -17.74 0.00 10.90
CA SER A 8 -18.64 0.29 9.78
C SER A 8 -19.46 -0.93 9.39
N HIS A 9 -20.72 -0.69 9.02
CA HIS A 9 -21.64 -1.75 8.61
C HIS A 9 -21.48 -2.14 7.13
N GLN A 10 -20.63 -1.44 6.38
CA GLN A 10 -20.44 -1.63 4.94
C GLN A 10 -18.99 -1.34 4.53
N PHE A 11 -18.64 -1.76 3.32
CA PHE A 11 -17.35 -1.39 2.73
C PHE A 11 -17.41 0.06 2.19
N ASP A 12 -16.87 0.99 2.98
CA ASP A 12 -16.85 2.42 2.65
C ASP A 12 -15.58 3.13 3.16
N ALA A 13 -15.59 4.47 3.08
CA ALA A 13 -14.48 5.29 3.52
C ALA A 13 -14.18 5.15 5.03
N GLN A 14 -15.20 4.94 5.87
CA GLN A 14 -14.99 4.68 7.30
C GLN A 14 -14.26 3.35 7.48
N ALA A 15 -14.73 2.30 6.79
CA ALA A 15 -14.10 0.98 6.86
C ALA A 15 -12.63 1.02 6.44
N ALA A 16 -12.34 1.67 5.31
CA ALA A 16 -10.99 1.84 4.80
C ALA A 16 -10.09 2.63 5.77
N ALA A 17 -10.60 3.74 6.33
CA ALA A 17 -9.83 4.59 7.24
C ALA A 17 -9.48 3.86 8.55
N GLU A 18 -10.45 3.20 9.18
CA GLU A 18 -10.24 2.48 10.44
C GLU A 18 -9.26 1.32 10.28
N ALA A 19 -9.44 0.51 9.22
CA ALA A 19 -8.55 -0.60 8.94
C ALA A 19 -7.14 -0.15 8.57
N GLY A 20 -6.99 0.92 7.77
CA GLY A 20 -5.69 1.50 7.45
C GLY A 20 -4.95 1.95 8.71
N ALA A 21 -5.65 2.66 9.61
CA ALA A 21 -5.07 3.13 10.86
C ALA A 21 -4.63 1.98 11.77
N ASN A 22 -5.50 0.99 12.00
CA ASN A 22 -5.17 -0.11 12.90
C ASN A 22 -4.11 -1.07 12.32
N LEU A 23 -4.04 -1.27 11.00
CA LEU A 23 -2.97 -2.02 10.35
C LEU A 23 -1.62 -1.31 10.47
N ALA A 24 -1.58 0.01 10.21
CA ALA A 24 -0.36 0.79 10.36
C ALA A 24 0.18 0.75 11.80
N ILE A 25 -0.70 0.89 12.80
CA ILE A 25 -0.33 0.76 14.21
C ILE A 25 0.19 -0.65 14.52
N ALA A 26 -0.50 -1.70 14.06
CA ALA A 26 -0.09 -3.07 14.29
C ALA A 26 1.31 -3.38 13.72
N ALA A 27 1.59 -2.86 12.51
CA ALA A 27 2.86 -2.99 11.82
C ALA A 27 3.99 -2.25 12.57
N MET A 28 3.77 -0.98 12.96
CA MET A 28 4.75 -0.20 13.73
C MET A 28 5.01 -0.78 15.12
N ALA A 29 4.00 -1.35 15.76
CA ALA A 29 4.12 -2.04 17.03
C ALA A 29 4.84 -3.41 16.92
N LYS A 30 5.19 -3.85 15.70
CA LYS A 30 5.80 -5.16 15.42
C LYS A 30 5.03 -6.31 16.07
N THR A 31 3.70 -6.23 15.98
CA THR A 31 2.83 -7.24 16.57
C THR A 31 3.10 -8.60 15.90
N PRO A 32 3.35 -9.68 16.66
CA PRO A 32 3.72 -10.98 16.08
C PRO A 32 2.57 -11.68 15.34
N LEU A 33 1.32 -11.28 15.60
CA LEU A 33 0.13 -11.82 14.96
C LEU A 33 -0.95 -10.74 14.81
N VAL A 34 -1.36 -10.53 13.56
CA VAL A 34 -2.54 -9.75 13.20
C VAL A 34 -3.65 -10.72 12.78
N HIS A 35 -4.84 -10.50 13.32
CA HIS A 35 -6.05 -11.23 12.95
C HIS A 35 -7.19 -10.24 12.71
N ASN A 36 -8.33 -10.73 12.22
CA ASN A 36 -9.56 -9.98 11.89
C ASN A 36 -9.58 -9.20 10.57
N LEU A 37 -8.66 -9.50 9.65
CA LEU A 37 -8.66 -8.90 8.31
C LEU A 37 -10.01 -9.10 7.62
N GLY A 38 -10.60 -8.02 7.12
CA GLY A 38 -11.85 -8.06 6.36
C GLY A 38 -13.14 -8.05 7.19
N PHE A 39 -13.07 -7.95 8.51
CA PHE A 39 -14.27 -7.86 9.34
C PHE A 39 -14.84 -6.44 9.45
N LEU A 40 -16.17 -6.39 9.42
CA LEU A 40 -17.02 -5.21 9.56
C LEU A 40 -18.01 -5.39 10.73
N SER A 41 -18.76 -4.34 11.07
CA SER A 41 -19.80 -4.36 12.12
C SER A 41 -19.29 -4.87 13.47
N GLY A 42 -18.08 -4.46 13.85
CA GLY A 42 -17.45 -4.89 15.10
C GLY A 42 -17.19 -6.40 15.14
N GLY A 43 -16.80 -6.99 14.01
CA GLY A 43 -16.48 -8.42 13.90
C GLY A 43 -17.65 -9.33 13.53
N ARG A 44 -18.83 -8.78 13.24
CA ARG A 44 -20.05 -9.57 12.97
C ARG A 44 -20.24 -9.95 11.51
N THR A 45 -19.57 -9.25 10.60
CA THR A 45 -19.75 -9.41 9.16
C THR A 45 -18.38 -9.56 8.51
N GLY A 46 -18.15 -10.64 7.76
CA GLY A 46 -16.98 -10.76 6.88
C GLY A 46 -17.27 -10.13 5.52
N SER A 47 -16.38 -9.28 5.01
CA SER A 47 -16.44 -8.71 3.65
C SER A 47 -15.20 -9.10 2.86
N LEU A 48 -15.43 -9.66 1.67
CA LEU A 48 -14.34 -10.01 0.75
C LEU A 48 -13.73 -8.77 0.12
N GLU A 49 -14.51 -7.72 -0.11
CA GLU A 49 -14.04 -6.42 -0.56
C GLU A 49 -13.07 -5.83 0.47
N MET A 50 -13.47 -5.87 1.75
CA MET A 50 -12.65 -5.37 2.84
C MET A 50 -11.37 -6.20 3.01
N LEU A 51 -11.47 -7.53 2.88
CA LEU A 51 -10.30 -8.41 2.93
C LEU A 51 -9.33 -8.12 1.77
N THR A 52 -9.86 -7.85 0.58
CA THR A 52 -9.07 -7.50 -0.61
C THR A 52 -8.38 -6.15 -0.43
N LEU A 53 -9.05 -5.17 0.18
CA LEU A 53 -8.39 -3.91 0.57
C LEU A 53 -7.31 -4.16 1.63
N CYS A 54 -7.54 -5.06 2.60
CA CYS A 54 -6.54 -5.36 3.63
C CYS A 54 -5.25 -5.92 3.03
N ASP A 55 -5.32 -6.74 1.97
CA ASP A 55 -4.13 -7.25 1.26
C ASP A 55 -3.24 -6.10 0.74
N GLU A 56 -3.83 -5.12 0.06
CA GLU A 56 -3.14 -3.92 -0.41
C GLU A 56 -2.52 -3.11 0.74
N LEU A 57 -3.29 -2.87 1.80
CA LEU A 57 -2.82 -2.11 2.97
C LEU A 57 -1.71 -2.83 3.72
N ILE A 58 -1.75 -4.17 3.78
CA ILE A 58 -0.68 -4.98 4.39
C ILE A 58 0.59 -4.87 3.56
N GLY A 59 0.51 -4.90 2.22
CA GLY A 59 1.67 -4.68 1.35
C GLY A 59 2.37 -3.36 1.66
N TRP A 60 1.58 -2.27 1.74
CA TRP A 60 2.07 -0.94 2.07
C TRP A 60 2.69 -0.87 3.47
N THR A 61 1.94 -1.27 4.49
CA THR A 61 2.37 -1.18 5.90
C THR A 61 3.53 -2.11 6.22
N SER A 62 3.65 -3.25 5.54
CA SER A 62 4.79 -4.17 5.67
C SER A 62 6.07 -3.57 5.10
N LYS A 63 6.02 -2.94 3.91
CA LYS A 63 7.19 -2.23 3.36
C LYS A 63 7.62 -1.10 4.29
N MET A 64 6.67 -0.33 4.83
CA MET A 64 6.95 0.73 5.81
C MET A 64 7.62 0.18 7.08
N ALA A 65 7.09 -0.91 7.65
CA ALA A 65 7.61 -1.49 8.88
C ALA A 65 8.95 -2.23 8.71
N HIS A 66 9.31 -2.63 7.48
CA HIS A 66 10.61 -3.22 7.16
C HIS A 66 11.77 -2.27 7.50
N GLY A 67 11.53 -0.96 7.44
CA GLY A 67 12.54 0.06 7.70
C GLY A 67 13.54 0.22 6.55
N LEU A 68 14.67 0.87 6.84
CA LEU A 68 15.73 1.20 5.90
C LEU A 68 17.06 0.66 6.43
N ALA A 69 17.85 0.00 5.58
CA ALA A 69 19.24 -0.30 5.89
C ALA A 69 20.05 1.00 5.88
N VAL A 70 20.90 1.23 6.88
CA VAL A 70 21.72 2.45 6.96
C VAL A 70 23.18 2.07 6.73
N ASP A 71 23.65 2.28 5.50
CA ASP A 71 25.02 2.02 5.08
C ASP A 71 25.46 3.03 4.01
N ALA A 72 26.71 2.91 3.53
CA ALA A 72 27.26 3.84 2.55
C ALA A 72 26.48 3.86 1.21
N ASP A 73 25.93 2.71 0.81
CA ASP A 73 25.18 2.58 -0.43
C ASP A 73 23.78 3.20 -0.32
N THR A 74 23.07 2.94 0.77
CA THR A 74 21.72 3.48 1.00
C THR A 74 21.71 4.96 1.39
N LEU A 75 22.81 5.48 1.95
CA LEU A 75 23.01 6.92 2.15
C LEU A 75 23.20 7.67 0.82
N ALA A 76 23.69 7.00 -0.22
CA ALA A 76 23.78 7.51 -1.59
C ALA A 76 24.50 8.87 -1.74
N VAL A 77 25.47 9.18 -0.87
CA VAL A 77 26.14 10.49 -0.82
C VAL A 77 26.79 10.84 -2.16
N GLU A 78 27.49 9.89 -2.78
CA GLU A 78 28.12 10.08 -4.10
C GLU A 78 27.10 10.33 -5.22
N VAL A 79 25.88 9.78 -5.09
CA VAL A 79 24.77 10.01 -6.04
C VAL A 79 24.30 11.46 -5.95
N VAL A 80 24.15 11.94 -4.71
CA VAL A 80 23.76 13.33 -4.43
C VAL A 80 24.81 14.29 -4.96
N GLU A 81 26.09 14.08 -4.67
CA GLU A 81 27.17 14.97 -5.13
C GLU A 81 27.22 15.08 -6.66
N ARG A 82 27.08 13.97 -7.38
CA ARG A 82 27.18 13.97 -8.85
C ARG A 82 25.90 14.42 -9.56
N SER A 83 24.71 14.12 -9.01
CA SER A 83 23.43 14.36 -9.68
C SER A 83 22.78 15.69 -9.27
N ALA A 84 23.09 16.24 -8.10
CA ALA A 84 22.50 17.49 -7.61
C ALA A 84 22.73 18.70 -8.53
N PRO A 85 23.90 18.89 -9.18
CA PRO A 85 24.11 20.05 -10.05
C PRO A 85 23.19 20.11 -11.27
N THR A 86 22.79 18.96 -11.82
CA THR A 86 21.96 18.86 -13.03
C THR A 86 20.53 18.41 -12.73
N ASN A 87 20.25 17.96 -11.50
CA ASN A 87 18.99 17.37 -11.06
C ASN A 87 18.62 16.06 -11.82
N GLU A 88 19.64 15.28 -12.21
CA GLU A 88 19.50 14.08 -13.05
C GLU A 88 19.48 12.77 -12.24
N PHE A 89 18.73 12.74 -11.14
CA PHE A 89 18.69 11.57 -10.25
C PHE A 89 18.01 10.34 -10.88
N LEU A 90 16.98 10.55 -11.70
CA LEU A 90 16.19 9.46 -12.29
C LEU A 90 16.99 8.61 -13.28
N THR A 91 17.96 9.22 -13.97
CA THR A 91 18.80 8.54 -14.96
C THR A 91 20.07 7.95 -14.35
N ASP A 92 20.33 8.20 -13.07
CA ASP A 92 21.50 7.66 -12.40
C ASP A 92 21.40 6.12 -12.26
N PRO A 93 22.47 5.36 -12.55
CA PRO A 93 22.46 3.91 -12.42
C PRO A 93 22.04 3.42 -11.02
N HIS A 94 22.45 4.11 -9.95
CA HIS A 94 22.11 3.74 -8.58
C HIS A 94 20.59 3.79 -8.36
N THR A 95 19.93 4.81 -8.90
CA THR A 95 18.47 4.97 -8.85
C THR A 95 17.77 3.92 -9.69
N GLN A 96 18.23 3.66 -10.92
CA GLN A 96 17.62 2.67 -11.80
C GLN A 96 17.67 1.26 -11.21
N ASP A 97 18.81 0.88 -10.62
CA ASP A 97 19.00 -0.43 -10.00
C ASP A 97 18.09 -0.64 -8.77
N ARG A 98 17.74 0.44 -8.07
CA ARG A 98 16.96 0.40 -6.82
C ARG A 98 15.48 0.73 -6.97
N PHE A 99 15.07 1.32 -8.08
CA PHE A 99 13.71 1.84 -8.27
C PHE A 99 12.63 0.79 -7.97
N LEU A 100 12.81 -0.43 -8.47
CA LEU A 100 11.83 -1.52 -8.31
C LEU A 100 11.98 -2.29 -6.99
N THR A 101 13.12 -2.20 -6.30
CA THR A 101 13.39 -2.95 -5.06
C THR A 101 13.07 -2.13 -3.81
N GLU A 102 13.34 -0.82 -3.87
CA GLU A 102 13.18 0.08 -2.73
C GLU A 102 11.77 0.65 -2.61
N ASN A 103 10.98 0.64 -3.68
CA ASN A 103 9.60 1.10 -3.64
C ASN A 103 8.62 -0.06 -3.45
N TRP A 104 7.49 0.22 -2.79
CA TRP A 104 6.30 -0.61 -2.89
C TRP A 104 5.34 0.00 -3.92
N TYR A 105 4.94 -0.83 -4.87
CA TYR A 105 3.96 -0.47 -5.90
C TYR A 105 2.58 -1.05 -5.54
N PRO A 106 1.54 -0.20 -5.55
CA PRO A 106 0.18 -0.65 -5.28
C PRO A 106 -0.36 -1.52 -6.40
N ASN A 107 -1.23 -2.47 -6.04
CA ASN A 107 -2.04 -3.20 -7.01
C ASN A 107 -3.44 -2.58 -7.16
N LEU A 108 -3.93 -1.88 -6.14
CA LEU A 108 -5.30 -1.32 -6.09
C LEU A 108 -5.32 0.21 -5.97
N CYS A 109 -4.35 0.82 -5.29
CA CYS A 109 -4.27 2.27 -5.19
C CYS A 109 -3.85 2.88 -6.53
N GLU A 110 -4.73 3.69 -7.12
CA GLU A 110 -4.43 4.43 -8.34
C GLU A 110 -3.44 5.57 -8.05
N ARG A 111 -2.42 5.69 -8.90
CA ARG A 111 -1.36 6.70 -8.78
C ARG A 111 -1.05 7.39 -10.12
N SER A 112 -1.74 7.03 -11.20
CA SER A 112 -1.62 7.73 -12.46
C SER A 112 -2.11 9.17 -12.34
N ASP A 113 -1.64 10.03 -13.25
CA ASP A 113 -2.21 11.36 -13.40
C ASP A 113 -3.69 11.28 -13.82
N ALA A 114 -4.44 12.36 -13.56
CA ALA A 114 -5.88 12.40 -13.74
C ALA A 114 -6.31 12.11 -15.18
N ASP A 115 -5.60 12.64 -16.17
CA ASP A 115 -5.92 12.43 -17.58
C ASP A 115 -5.77 10.94 -17.98
N ALA A 116 -4.68 10.30 -17.55
CA ALA A 116 -4.44 8.88 -17.79
C ALA A 116 -5.50 8.00 -17.09
N TRP A 117 -5.91 8.36 -15.87
CA TRP A 117 -6.99 7.68 -15.16
C TRP A 117 -8.33 7.80 -15.88
N LEU A 118 -8.65 9.00 -16.40
CA LEU A 118 -9.86 9.24 -17.19
C LEU A 118 -9.85 8.45 -18.50
N GLU A 119 -8.73 8.45 -19.22
CA GLU A 119 -8.55 7.68 -20.46
C GLU A 119 -8.64 6.16 -20.23
N ALA A 120 -8.19 5.68 -19.07
CA ALA A 120 -8.31 4.29 -18.63
C ALA A 120 -9.72 3.90 -18.15
N GLY A 121 -10.71 4.80 -18.25
CA GLY A 121 -12.12 4.54 -17.93
C GLY A 121 -12.54 4.98 -16.52
N ALA A 122 -11.71 5.76 -15.82
CA ALA A 122 -12.04 6.45 -14.57
C ALA A 122 -12.56 5.51 -13.47
N GLN A 123 -11.95 4.32 -13.34
CA GLN A 123 -12.41 3.34 -12.36
C GLN A 123 -12.22 3.87 -10.94
N ASP A 124 -13.24 3.72 -10.09
CA ASP A 124 -13.10 3.95 -8.66
C ASP A 124 -12.44 2.76 -7.95
N MET A 125 -12.10 2.94 -6.68
CA MET A 125 -11.46 1.89 -5.89
C MET A 125 -12.36 0.66 -5.69
N GLN A 126 -13.68 0.83 -5.60
CA GLN A 126 -14.60 -0.30 -5.43
C GLN A 126 -14.66 -1.16 -6.70
N GLN A 127 -14.62 -0.53 -7.87
CA GLN A 127 -14.55 -1.22 -9.17
C GLN A 127 -13.26 -2.03 -9.27
N ARG A 128 -12.10 -1.42 -8.94
CA ARG A 128 -10.81 -2.13 -8.94
C ARG A 128 -10.79 -3.31 -7.96
N ILE A 129 -11.35 -3.13 -6.76
CA ILE A 129 -11.48 -4.22 -5.77
C ILE A 129 -12.35 -5.36 -6.31
N ARG A 130 -13.52 -5.06 -6.87
CA ARG A 130 -14.41 -6.09 -7.44
C ARG A 130 -13.72 -6.85 -8.57
N GLN A 131 -12.99 -6.15 -9.43
CA GLN A 131 -12.21 -6.78 -10.49
C GLN A 131 -11.13 -7.70 -9.92
N ARG A 132 -10.34 -7.21 -8.97
CA ARG A 132 -9.30 -8.01 -8.31
C ARG A 132 -9.86 -9.23 -7.60
N MET A 133 -11.00 -9.10 -6.94
CA MET A 133 -11.69 -10.22 -6.30
C MET A 133 -12.08 -11.28 -7.32
N ALA A 134 -12.65 -10.88 -8.46
CA ALA A 134 -12.99 -11.82 -9.52
C ALA A 134 -11.74 -12.56 -10.03
N GLU A 135 -10.64 -11.83 -10.30
CA GLU A 135 -9.37 -12.43 -10.72
C GLU A 135 -8.82 -13.46 -9.72
N LEU A 136 -8.97 -13.21 -8.42
CA LEU A 136 -8.50 -14.11 -7.36
C LEU A 136 -9.40 -15.35 -7.17
N LEU A 137 -10.69 -15.25 -7.49
CA LEU A 137 -11.68 -16.30 -7.26
C LEU A 137 -11.96 -17.17 -8.49
N GLY A 138 -11.58 -16.72 -9.69
CA GLY A 138 -11.82 -17.40 -10.98
C GLY A 138 -13.11 -16.98 -11.67
#